data_AF-A0A1H1MEJ9-F1
#
_entry.id   AF-A0A1H1MEJ9-F1
#
_cell.length_a   1.000
_cell.length_b   1.000
_cell.length_c   1.000
_cell.angle_alpha   90.00
_cell.angle_beta   90.00
_cell.angle_gamma   90.00
#
_symmetry.space_group_name_H-M   'P 1'
#
loop_
_entity.id
_entity.type
_entity.pdbx_description
1 polymer ?
#
loop_
_entity_poly.entity_id
_entity_poly.type
_entity_poly.pdbx_seq_one_letter_code
_entity_poly.pdbx_strand_id
1 'polypeptide(L)'
;MTSLLDEPGQEAPAAEGPLPSIGIWWPMLESPLQLEILEHPTAPLRGLVVRRIFELCDLEDQPVPRSGVRLGPNERAYIAGWVHAVDWI
;
A
#
# COMPACT_ATOMS: atom_id res chain seq x y z
N MET A 1 30.62 25.61 -11.59
CA MET A 1 29.15 25.73 -11.61
C MET A 1 28.59 24.32 -11.74
N THR A 2 28.29 23.68 -10.62
CA THR A 2 27.71 22.34 -10.57
C THR A 2 26.20 22.47 -10.58
N SER A 3 25.58 22.06 -11.69
CA SER A 3 24.14 21.97 -11.83
C SER A 3 23.63 20.86 -10.91
N LEU A 4 22.98 21.27 -9.81
CA LEU A 4 22.13 20.41 -8.99
C LEU A 4 20.98 19.97 -9.90
N LEU A 5 21.08 18.77 -10.44
CA LEU A 5 19.96 18.09 -11.08
C LEU A 5 18.95 17.77 -9.99
N ASP A 6 17.93 18.62 -9.90
CA ASP A 6 16.52 18.22 -9.94
C ASP A 6 16.28 16.81 -9.41
N GLU A 7 16.12 16.70 -8.08
CA GLU A 7 15.32 15.59 -7.56
C GLU A 7 13.91 15.84 -8.06
N PRO A 8 13.30 14.94 -8.86
CA PRO A 8 11.87 15.03 -9.07
C PRO A 8 11.26 14.74 -7.71
N GLY A 9 10.89 15.80 -6.99
CA GLY A 9 9.89 15.75 -5.95
C GLY A 9 8.67 15.13 -6.58
N GLN A 10 8.54 13.81 -6.45
CA GLN A 10 7.35 13.09 -6.84
C GLN A 10 6.24 13.67 -5.96
N GLU A 11 5.54 14.66 -6.51
CA GLU A 11 4.28 15.15 -6.03
C GLU A 11 3.40 13.92 -5.85
N ALA A 12 3.28 13.48 -4.60
CA ALA A 12 2.44 12.36 -4.24
C ALA A 12 1.04 12.68 -4.77
N PRO A 13 0.46 11.86 -5.67
CA PRO A 13 -0.96 11.96 -5.89
C PRO A 13 -1.60 11.73 -4.52
N ALA A 14 -2.36 12.72 -4.07
CA ALA A 14 -3.03 12.74 -2.79
C ALA A 14 -3.60 11.35 -2.47
N ALA A 15 -3.35 10.87 -1.26
CA ALA A 15 -3.94 9.65 -0.74
C ALA A 15 -5.48 9.72 -0.90
N GLU A 16 -6.03 9.06 -1.91
CA GLU A 16 -7.48 8.99 -2.12
C GLU A 16 -8.14 7.93 -1.20
N GLY A 17 -7.44 7.51 -0.15
CA GLY A 17 -7.89 6.56 0.83
C GLY A 17 -7.20 6.75 2.19
N PRO A 18 -7.72 6.14 3.25
CA PRO A 18 -7.17 6.26 4.60
C PRO A 18 -5.88 5.45 4.82
N LEU A 19 -5.29 4.89 3.76
CA LEU A 19 -4.06 4.12 3.83
C LEU A 19 -2.88 4.93 3.28
N PRO A 20 -1.67 4.70 3.81
CA PRO A 20 -0.45 5.15 3.16
C PRO A 20 -0.32 4.53 1.76
N SER A 21 0.53 5.14 0.93
CA SER A 21 0.76 4.70 -0.46
C SER A 21 1.13 3.22 -0.52
N ILE A 22 0.48 2.46 -1.41
CA ILE A 22 0.64 1.00 -1.49
C ILE A 22 2.07 0.56 -1.75
N GLY A 23 2.86 1.34 -2.48
CA GLY A 23 4.27 1.02 -2.74
C GLY A 23 5.16 1.05 -1.50
N ILE A 24 4.70 1.64 -0.39
CA ILE A 24 5.44 1.71 0.87
C ILE A 24 5.25 0.42 1.67
N TRP A 25 4.00 0.03 1.90
CA TRP A 25 3.68 -1.07 2.83
C TRP A 25 3.56 -2.44 2.17
N TRP A 26 3.14 -2.50 0.89
CA TRP A 26 2.93 -3.78 0.20
C TRP A 26 4.16 -4.71 0.19
N PRO A 27 5.38 -4.25 -0.16
CA PRO A 27 6.56 -5.12 -0.13
C PRO A 27 7.02 -5.47 1.29
N MET A 28 6.62 -4.71 2.30
CA MET A 28 6.97 -4.93 3.71
C MET A 28 5.95 -5.81 4.45
N LEU A 29 4.75 -5.96 3.89
CA LEU A 29 3.67 -6.74 4.47
C LEU A 29 4.03 -8.23 4.48
N GLU A 30 3.65 -8.95 5.53
CA GLU A 30 3.94 -10.37 5.63
C GLU A 30 3.17 -11.18 4.57
N SER A 31 3.81 -12.21 4.03
CA SER A 31 3.23 -13.06 2.98
C SER A 31 1.83 -13.61 3.31
N PRO A 32 1.51 -14.05 4.54
CA PRO A 32 0.13 -14.49 4.87
C PRO A 32 -0.91 -13.37 4.71
N LEU A 33 -0.56 -12.13 5.03
CA LEU A 33 -1.46 -10.98 4.90
C LEU A 33 -1.55 -10.51 3.44
N GLN A 34 -0.45 -10.59 2.68
CA GLN A 34 -0.49 -10.37 1.24
C GLN A 34 -1.42 -11.38 0.54
N LEU A 35 -1.33 -12.66 0.90
CA LEU A 35 -2.20 -13.71 0.35
C LEU A 35 -3.68 -13.42 0.63
N GLU A 36 -4.03 -13.01 1.85
CA GLU A 36 -5.41 -12.65 2.19
C GLU A 36 -5.95 -11.52 1.28
N ILE A 37 -5.11 -10.52 0.99
CA ILE A 37 -5.45 -9.43 0.08
C ILE A 37 -5.62 -9.94 -1.36
N LEU A 38 -4.75 -10.86 -1.80
CA LEU A 38 -4.79 -11.43 -3.15
C LEU A 38 -5.99 -12.36 -3.38
N GLU A 39 -6.43 -13.09 -2.35
CA GLU A 39 -7.63 -13.93 -2.42
C GLU A 39 -8.90 -13.08 -2.62
N HIS A 40 -8.94 -11.89 -2.01
CA HIS A 40 -10.12 -11.01 -2.01
C HIS A 40 -9.78 -9.53 -2.28
N PRO A 41 -9.26 -9.17 -3.47
CA PRO A 41 -8.71 -7.84 -3.74
C PRO A 41 -9.76 -6.72 -3.81
N THR A 42 -11.04 -7.06 -3.93
CA THR A 42 -12.17 -6.11 -3.95
C THR A 42 -12.93 -6.05 -2.63
N ALA A 43 -12.60 -6.95 -1.69
CA ALA A 43 -13.19 -6.97 -0.36
C ALA A 43 -12.58 -5.85 0.50
N PRO A 44 -13.30 -5.41 1.55
CA PRO A 44 -12.69 -4.58 2.57
C PRO A 44 -11.55 -5.33 3.26
N LEU A 45 -10.42 -4.65 3.43
CA LEU A 45 -9.29 -5.11 4.23
C LEU A 45 -9.74 -5.37 5.66
N ARG A 46 -9.28 -6.48 6.23
CA ARG A 46 -9.53 -6.79 7.63
C ARG A 46 -8.79 -5.81 8.53
N GLY A 47 -9.36 -5.56 9.71
CA GLY A 47 -8.73 -4.65 10.69
C GLY A 47 -7.32 -5.07 11.10
N LEU A 48 -7.00 -6.37 11.08
CA LEU A 48 -5.66 -6.88 11.32
C LEU A 48 -4.65 -6.38 10.26
N VAL A 49 -5.03 -6.47 8.98
CA VAL A 49 -4.21 -6.01 7.85
C VAL A 49 -4.00 -4.49 7.94
N VAL A 50 -5.08 -3.73 8.17
CA VAL A 50 -5.01 -2.26 8.28
C VAL A 50 -4.12 -1.85 9.44
N ARG A 51 -4.27 -2.49 10.62
CA ARG A 51 -3.41 -2.25 11.77
C ARG A 51 -1.95 -2.53 11.44
N ARG A 52 -1.67 -3.64 10.77
CA ARG A 52 -0.30 -4.01 10.42
C ARG A 52 0.33 -3.01 9.45
N ILE A 53 -0.44 -2.51 8.48
CA ILE A 53 0.01 -1.44 7.58
C ILE A 53 0.38 -0.17 8.37
N PHE A 54 -0.43 0.20 9.37
CA PHE A 54 -0.15 1.37 10.22
C PHE A 54 1.13 1.17 11.05
N GLU A 55 1.34 -0.02 11.62
CA GLU A 55 2.57 -0.37 12.33
C GLU A 55 3.81 -0.29 11.41
N LEU A 56 3.72 -0.82 10.19
CA LEU A 56 4.82 -0.77 9.21
C LEU A 56 5.17 0.64 8.74
N CYS A 57 4.20 1.56 8.76
CA CYS A 57 4.37 2.93 8.33
C CYS A 57 4.59 3.92 9.48
N ASP A 58 4.77 3.46 10.71
CA ASP A 58 4.95 4.30 11.90
C ASP A 58 3.75 5.26 12.13
N LEU A 59 2.53 4.80 11.84
CA LEU A 59 1.29 5.59 11.92
C LEU A 59 0.42 5.20 13.13
N GLU A 60 1.00 4.59 14.15
CA GLU A 60 0.26 4.07 15.32
C GLU A 60 -0.52 5.15 16.09
N ASP A 61 -0.08 6.41 16.02
CA ASP A 61 -0.78 7.57 16.60
C ASP A 61 -2.02 8.00 15.80
N GLN A 62 -2.22 7.50 14.58
CA GLN A 62 -3.37 7.83 13.76
C GLN A 62 -4.57 6.93 14.07
N PRO A 63 -5.80 7.48 14.07
CA PRO A 63 -6.98 6.67 14.32
C PRO A 63 -7.15 5.64 13.20
N VAL A 64 -7.04 4.36 13.54
CA VAL A 64 -7.28 3.26 12.61
C VAL A 64 -8.74 3.36 12.10
N PRO A 65 -8.96 3.40 10.78
CA PRO A 65 -10.30 3.46 10.22
C PRO A 65 -11.14 2.28 10.70
N ARG A 66 -12.28 2.59 11.33
CA ARG A 66 -13.24 1.55 11.78
C ARG A 66 -14.11 1.03 10.64
N SER A 67 -14.23 1.79 9.55
CA SER A 67 -14.88 1.35 8.34
C SER A 67 -13.95 0.41 7.55
N GLY A 68 -14.53 -0.61 6.93
CA GLY A 68 -13.76 -1.53 6.09
C GLY A 68 -13.09 -0.78 4.94
N VAL A 69 -11.77 -0.62 5.05
CA VAL A 69 -10.96 0.07 4.05
C VAL A 69 -10.85 -0.80 2.81
N ARG A 70 -11.05 -0.23 1.62
CA ARG A 70 -10.94 -0.98 0.37
C ARG A 70 -9.76 -0.46 -0.43
N LEU A 71 -9.12 -1.36 -1.18
CA LEU A 71 -8.14 -0.98 -2.17
C LEU A 71 -8.83 -0.28 -3.33
N GLY A 72 -8.38 0.93 -3.65
CA GLY A 72 -8.82 1.64 -4.85
C GLY A 72 -8.34 0.97 -6.14
N PRO A 73 -8.81 1.45 -7.31
CA PRO A 73 -8.42 0.91 -8.61
C PRO A 73 -6.91 0.94 -8.85
N ASN A 74 -6.23 1.97 -8.38
CA ASN A 74 -4.78 2.15 -8.54
C ASN A 74 -4.01 1.15 -7.69
N GLU A 75 -4.40 0.95 -6.42
CA GLU A 75 -3.78 -0.04 -5.55
C GLU A 75 -3.92 -1.46 -6.10
N ARG A 76 -5.10 -1.81 -6.64
CA ARG A 76 -5.31 -3.11 -7.26
C ARG A 76 -4.45 -3.30 -8.51
N ALA A 77 -4.32 -2.27 -9.35
CA ALA A 77 -3.44 -2.32 -10.52
C ALA A 77 -1.97 -2.50 -10.11
N TYR A 78 -1.53 -1.81 -9.04
CA TYR A 78 -0.18 -1.96 -8.48
C TYR A 78 0.09 -3.40 -8.02
N ILE A 79 -0.83 -3.99 -7.24
CA ILE A 79 -0.72 -5.38 -6.78
C ILE A 79 -0.66 -6.34 -7.96
N ALA A 80 -1.56 -6.20 -8.94
CA ALA A 80 -1.59 -7.06 -10.12
C ALA A 80 -0.27 -6.99 -10.91
N GLY A 81 0.29 -5.78 -11.06
CA GLY A 81 1.60 -5.59 -11.68
C GLY A 81 2.74 -6.24 -10.88
N TRP A 82 2.68 -6.20 -9.55
CA TRP A 82 3.69 -6.81 -8.68
C TRP A 82 3.66 -8.33 -8.69
N VAL A 83 2.47 -8.94 -8.64
CA VAL A 83 2.32 -10.40 -8.73
C VAL A 83 2.95 -10.93 -10.02
N HIS A 84 2.72 -10.26 -11.15
CA HIS A 84 3.34 -10.63 -12.42
C HIS A 84 4.86 -10.40 -12.45
N ALA A 85 5.37 -9.44 -11.69
CA ALA A 85 6.80 -9.17 -11.57
C ALA A 85 7.53 -10.12 -10.61
N VAL A 86 6.83 -10.80 -9.70
CA VAL A 86 7.43 -11.80 -8.79
C VAL A 86 7.37 -13.21 -9.38
N ASP A 87 6.39 -13.50 -10.23
CA ASP A 87 6.20 -14.82 -10.89
C ASP A 87 7.22 -15.13 -12.01
N TRP A 88 8.02 -14.14 -12.45
CA TRP A 88 8.97 -14.32 -13.56
C TRP A 88 10.29 -15.05 -13.23
N ILE A 89 10.42 -15.65 -12.03
CA ILE A 89 11.64 -16.32 -11.54
C ILE A 89 11.50 -17.84 -11.61
#